data_AF-A0A0Q6MSD4-F1
#
_entry.id   AF-A0A0Q6MSD4-F1
#
_cell.length_a   1.000
_cell.length_b   1.000
_cell.length_c   1.000
_cell.angle_alpha   90.00
_cell.angle_beta   90.00
_cell.angle_gamma   90.00
#
_symmetry.space_group_name_H-M   'P 1'
#
loop_
_entity.id
_entity.type
_entity.pdbx_description
1 polymer ?
#
loop_
_entity_poly.entity_id
_entity_poly.type
_entity_poly.pdbx_seq_one_letter_code
_entity_poly.pdbx_strand_id
1 'polypeptide(L)'
;MARVHACLECGEGTSRDGEFCSDKCRSDWNNRRKQRGAELYDLYMAHRFDRATAKDLRVFQAINRMASNFRQEDRSERAGRQSWRRPSAVLDERPYLRSVTTRVRMGRMGG
;
A
#
# COMPACT_ATOMS: atom_id res chain seq x y z
N MET A 1 1.19 -10.23 24.58
CA MET A 1 0.67 -11.25 23.65
C MET A 1 -0.21 -10.56 22.62
N ALA A 2 0.02 -10.79 21.32
CA ALA A 2 -0.88 -10.28 20.28
C ALA A 2 -2.18 -11.10 20.28
N ARG A 3 -3.35 -10.44 20.32
CA ARG A 3 -4.64 -11.15 20.26
C ARG A 3 -4.80 -11.74 18.85
N VAL A 4 -5.21 -13.01 18.78
CA VAL A 4 -5.37 -13.77 17.51
C VAL A 4 -6.39 -13.11 16.57
N HIS A 5 -7.31 -12.31 17.13
CA HIS A 5 -8.28 -11.49 16.39
C HIS A 5 -8.25 -10.06 16.93
N ALA A 6 -7.18 -9.31 16.62
CA ALA A 6 -7.04 -7.90 17.00
C ALA A 6 -7.46 -6.98 15.86
N CYS A 7 -8.26 -5.97 16.17
CA CYS A 7 -8.65 -4.91 15.25
C CYS A 7 -7.39 -4.16 14.76
N LEU A 8 -7.26 -3.99 13.45
CA LEU A 8 -6.10 -3.31 12.86
C LEU A 8 -5.99 -1.84 13.28
N GLU A 9 -7.09 -1.21 13.70
CA GLU A 9 -7.09 0.19 14.16
C GLU A 9 -6.84 0.32 15.66
N CYS A 10 -7.77 -0.17 16.50
CA CYS A 10 -7.72 0.03 17.96
C CYS A 10 -6.99 -1.09 18.72
N GLY A 11 -6.81 -2.28 18.13
CA GLY A 11 -6.20 -3.43 18.81
C GLY A 11 -7.13 -4.21 19.75
N GLU A 12 -8.41 -3.82 19.84
CA GLU A 12 -9.44 -4.58 20.55
C GLU A 12 -9.80 -5.88 19.83
N GLY A 13 -10.61 -6.72 20.48
CA GLY A 13 -11.10 -7.95 19.88
C GLY A 13 -11.95 -7.68 18.64
N THR A 14 -11.84 -8.56 17.65
CA THR A 14 -12.69 -8.60 16.46
C THR A 14 -13.22 -10.01 16.27
N SER A 15 -14.22 -10.18 15.39
CA SER A 15 -14.69 -11.49 14.99
C SER A 15 -13.55 -12.31 14.36
N ARG A 16 -13.71 -13.63 14.32
CA ARG A 16 -12.69 -14.56 13.84
C ARG A 16 -12.12 -14.19 12.47
N ASP A 17 -13.00 -13.71 11.58
CA ASP A 17 -12.65 -13.34 10.20
C ASP A 17 -12.66 -11.82 9.97
N GLY A 18 -12.91 -11.02 11.01
CA GLY A 18 -12.99 -9.56 10.92
C GLY A 18 -11.63 -8.89 11.11
N GLU A 19 -11.32 -7.92 10.26
CA GLU A 19 -10.13 -7.05 10.41
C GLU A 19 -10.37 -5.85 11.35
N PHE A 20 -11.63 -5.49 11.58
CA PHE A 20 -12.04 -4.31 12.34
C PHE A 20 -13.23 -4.63 13.25
N CYS A 21 -13.23 -4.07 14.46
CA CYS A 21 -14.34 -4.21 15.41
C CYS A 21 -15.56 -3.34 15.09
N SER A 22 -15.39 -2.31 14.24
CA SER A 22 -16.46 -1.37 13.86
C SER A 22 -16.16 -0.68 12.53
N ASP A 23 -17.20 -0.10 11.92
CA ASP A 23 -17.06 0.71 10.70
C ASP A 23 -16.27 2.00 10.94
N LYS A 24 -16.32 2.56 12.14
CA LYS A 24 -15.46 3.67 12.54
C LYS A 24 -13.99 3.29 12.44
N CYS A 25 -13.59 2.16 13.05
CA CYS A 25 -12.20 1.68 12.99
C CYS A 25 -11.75 1.42 11.54
N ARG A 26 -12.62 0.82 10.72
CA ARG A 26 -12.36 0.60 9.30
C ARG A 26 -12.15 1.92 8.54
N SER A 27 -12.97 2.92 8.84
CA SER A 27 -12.94 4.23 8.18
C SER A 27 -11.70 5.03 8.56
N ASP A 28 -11.39 5.11 9.87
CA ASP A 28 -10.19 5.80 10.38
C ASP A 28 -8.92 5.20 9.77
N TRP A 29 -8.85 3.88 9.73
CA TRP A 29 -7.75 3.15 9.10
C TRP A 29 -7.62 3.44 7.59
N ASN A 30 -8.75 3.44 6.87
CA ASN A 30 -8.77 3.74 5.44
C ASN A 30 -8.41 5.21 5.14
N ASN A 31 -8.85 6.14 5.98
CA ASN A 31 -8.53 7.56 5.85
C ASN A 31 -7.04 7.81 6.04
N ARG A 32 -6.42 7.18 7.05
CA ARG A 32 -4.97 7.22 7.26
C ARG A 32 -4.21 6.69 6.04
N ARG A 33 -4.64 5.56 5.48
CA ARG A 33 -4.05 4.98 4.27
C ARG A 33 -4.24 5.91 3.06
N LYS A 34 -5.39 6.56 2.93
CA LYS A 34 -5.67 7.52 1.85
C LYS A 34 -4.73 8.72 1.93
N GLN A 35 -4.54 9.30 3.11
CA GLN A 35 -3.65 10.44 3.33
C GLN A 35 -2.18 10.08 3.02
N ARG A 36 -1.66 9.01 3.64
CA ARG A 36 -0.29 8.52 3.36
C ARG A 36 -0.08 8.17 1.88
N GLY A 37 -1.11 7.62 1.24
CA GLY A 37 -1.09 7.29 -0.19
C GLY A 37 -1.02 8.53 -1.08
N ALA A 38 -1.75 9.61 -0.74
CA ALA A 38 -1.70 10.87 -1.47
C ALA A 38 -0.29 11.48 -1.40
N GLU A 39 0.34 11.49 -0.21
CA GLU A 39 1.69 12.02 -0.03
C GLU A 39 2.75 11.25 -0.84
N LEU A 40 2.57 9.94 -1.01
CA LEU A 40 3.49 9.10 -1.79
C LEU A 40 3.23 9.15 -3.30
N TYR A 41 2.02 9.52 -3.73
CA TYR A 41 1.57 9.33 -5.10
C TYR A 41 2.43 10.12 -6.09
N ASP A 42 2.64 11.42 -5.83
CA ASP A 42 3.39 12.29 -6.74
C ASP A 42 4.86 11.83 -6.86
N LEU A 43 5.48 11.45 -5.75
CA LEU A 43 6.83 10.90 -5.72
C LEU A 43 6.93 9.58 -6.49
N TYR A 44 5.96 8.68 -6.33
CA TYR A 44 5.94 7.42 -7.07
C TYR A 44 5.76 7.64 -8.58
N MET A 45 4.89 8.59 -8.96
CA MET A 45 4.67 8.96 -10.35
C MET A 45 5.93 9.59 -10.96
N ALA A 46 6.59 10.51 -10.25
CA ALA A 46 7.87 11.07 -10.67
C ALA A 46 8.93 9.96 -10.82
N HIS A 47 9.05 9.05 -9.85
CA HIS A 47 9.95 7.91 -9.93
C HIS A 47 9.71 7.05 -11.18
N ARG A 48 8.44 6.85 -11.56
CA ARG A 48 8.08 5.98 -12.68
C ARG A 48 8.21 6.66 -14.06
N PHE A 49 7.88 7.94 -14.16
CA PHE A 49 7.68 8.64 -15.43
C PHE A 49 8.65 9.81 -15.67
N ASP A 50 9.26 10.37 -14.63
CA ASP A 50 10.30 11.40 -14.71
C ASP A 50 11.60 10.91 -14.06
N ARG A 51 12.22 9.91 -14.70
CA ARG A 51 13.34 9.16 -14.13
C ARG A 51 14.60 10.01 -13.92
N ALA A 52 14.84 11.00 -14.78
CA ALA A 52 16.02 11.87 -14.68
C ALA A 52 15.91 12.72 -13.42
N THR A 53 14.84 13.50 -13.30
CA THR A 53 14.55 14.31 -12.11
C THR A 53 14.46 13.45 -10.85
N ALA A 54 13.81 12.29 -10.92
CA ALA A 54 13.67 11.41 -9.76
C ALA A 54 15.01 10.86 -9.25
N LYS A 55 15.97 10.63 -10.16
CA LYS A 55 17.33 10.21 -9.80
C LYS A 55 18.08 11.34 -9.13
N ASP A 56 18.05 12.54 -9.72
CA ASP A 56 18.78 13.71 -9.21
C ASP A 56 18.26 14.13 -7.83
N LEU A 57 16.94 14.07 -7.62
CA LEU A 57 16.29 14.39 -6.35
C LEU A 57 16.24 13.21 -5.37
N ARG A 58 16.77 12.03 -5.73
CA ARG A 58 16.77 10.83 -4.86
C ARG A 58 15.36 10.47 -4.35
N VAL A 59 14.37 10.52 -5.25
CA VAL A 59 12.95 10.35 -4.91
C VAL A 59 12.66 9.00 -4.28
N PHE A 60 13.32 7.92 -4.73
CA PHE A 60 13.10 6.60 -4.14
C PHE A 60 13.58 6.53 -2.68
N GLN A 61 14.68 7.21 -2.34
CA GLN A 61 15.14 7.35 -0.97
C GLN A 61 14.16 8.16 -0.12
N ALA A 62 13.56 9.21 -0.70
CA ALA A 62 12.50 9.98 -0.03
C ALA A 62 11.27 9.13 0.26
N ILE A 63 10.78 8.34 -0.71
CA ILE A 63 9.68 7.37 -0.54
C ILE A 63 9.97 6.40 0.60
N ASN A 64 11.17 5.80 0.62
CA ASN A 64 11.56 4.85 1.67
C ASN A 64 11.63 5.52 3.05
N ARG A 65 12.08 6.78 3.12
CA ARG A 65 12.08 7.56 4.37
C ARG A 65 10.67 7.83 4.87
N MET A 66 9.74 8.21 3.98
CA MET A 66 8.33 8.40 4.35
C MET A 66 7.71 7.10 4.87
N ALA A 67 7.93 5.98 4.19
CA ALA A 67 7.45 4.67 4.66
C ALA A 67 8.02 4.31 6.04
N SER A 68 9.30 4.62 6.30
CA SER A 68 9.92 4.43 7.62
C SER A 68 9.27 5.31 8.70
N ASN A 69 9.01 6.59 8.39
CA ASN A 69 8.36 7.52 9.32
C ASN A 69 6.94 7.07 9.66
N PHE A 70 6.14 6.67 8.66
CA PHE A 70 4.81 6.10 8.88
C PHE A 70 4.85 4.86 9.77
N ARG A 71 5.87 4.01 9.60
CA ARG A 71 6.07 2.83 10.46
C ARG A 71 6.46 3.21 11.88
N GLN A 72 7.22 4.28 12.05
CA GLN A 72 7.58 4.82 13.36
C GLN A 72 6.35 5.39 14.08
N GLU A 73 5.52 6.18 13.38
CA GLU A 73 4.24 6.69 13.90
C GLU A 73 3.32 5.53 14.34
N ASP A 74 3.22 4.48 13.51
CA ASP A 74 2.43 3.29 13.89
C ASP A 74 2.99 2.63 15.17
N ARG A 75 4.31 2.63 15.37
CA ARG A 75 4.93 2.10 16.60
C ARG A 75 4.64 2.97 17.81
N SER A 76 4.75 4.29 17.69
CA SER A 76 4.52 5.23 18.80
C SER A 76 3.06 5.35 19.19
N GLU A 77 2.16 5.43 18.22
CA GLU A 77 0.75 5.76 18.46
C GLU A 77 -0.15 4.52 18.47
N ARG A 78 0.25 3.46 17.77
CA ARG A 78 -0.62 2.31 17.45
C ARG A 78 0.00 0.98 17.85
N ALA A 79 0.94 0.97 18.80
CA ALA A 79 1.63 -0.23 19.29
C ALA A 79 2.19 -1.12 18.16
N GLY A 80 2.60 -0.51 17.04
CA GLY A 80 3.15 -1.20 15.88
C GLY A 80 2.13 -1.93 15.01
N ARG A 81 0.83 -1.68 15.17
CA ARG A 81 -0.23 -2.23 14.30
C ARG A 81 -0.03 -1.79 12.85
N GLN A 82 -0.41 -2.65 11.92
CA GLN A 82 -0.24 -2.44 10.49
C GLN A 82 -1.22 -1.37 9.97
N SER A 83 -0.74 -0.41 9.17
CA SER A 83 -1.56 0.64 8.54
C SER A 83 -1.76 0.46 7.02
N TRP A 84 -1.40 -0.71 6.48
CA TRP A 84 -1.49 -1.01 5.05
C TRP A 84 -2.15 -2.35 4.82
N ARG A 85 -2.72 -2.55 3.63
CA ARG A 85 -3.42 -3.78 3.29
C ARG A 85 -2.44 -4.91 3.07
N ARG A 86 -2.89 -6.14 3.30
CA ARG A 86 -2.18 -7.33 2.85
C ARG A 86 -2.06 -7.31 1.32
N PRO A 87 -0.88 -7.60 0.75
CA PRO A 87 -0.71 -7.58 -0.71
C PRO A 87 -1.69 -8.50 -1.45
N SER A 88 -2.00 -9.68 -0.91
CA SER A 88 -2.99 -10.61 -1.49
C SER A 88 -4.34 -9.93 -1.68
N ALA A 89 -4.89 -9.31 -0.63
CA ALA A 89 -6.17 -8.62 -0.69
C ALA A 89 -6.21 -7.50 -1.77
N VAL A 90 -5.10 -6.78 -1.97
CA VAL A 90 -5.01 -5.74 -3.01
C VAL A 90 -5.01 -6.34 -4.42
N LEU A 91 -4.30 -7.45 -4.60
CA LEU A 91 -4.16 -8.13 -5.89
C LEU A 91 -5.41 -8.94 -6.26
N ASP A 92 -6.08 -9.53 -5.27
CA ASP A 92 -7.30 -10.31 -5.48
C ASP A 92 -8.48 -9.39 -5.90
N GLU A 93 -8.53 -8.16 -5.39
CA GLU A 93 -9.47 -7.12 -5.86
C GLU A 93 -9.13 -6.56 -7.25
N ARG A 94 -7.87 -6.68 -7.68
CA ARG A 94 -7.40 -6.16 -8.97
C ARG A 94 -6.67 -7.25 -9.75
N PRO A 95 -7.37 -8.31 -10.20
CA PRO A 95 -6.73 -9.46 -10.83
C PRO A 95 -5.89 -9.09 -12.04
N TYR A 96 -6.26 -8.02 -12.76
CA TYR A 96 -5.53 -7.50 -13.92
C TYR A 96 -4.10 -7.04 -13.60
N LEU A 97 -3.74 -6.79 -12.33
CA LEU A 97 -2.36 -6.48 -11.95
C LEU A 97 -1.43 -7.71 -12.00
N ARG A 98 -1.99 -8.93 -12.01
CA ARG A 98 -1.23 -10.19 -12.15
C ARG A 98 -1.15 -10.68 -13.60
N SER A 99 -1.88 -10.07 -14.53
CA SER A 99 -1.91 -10.57 -15.91
C SER A 99 -0.57 -10.32 -16.61
N VAL A 100 -0.10 -11.34 -17.34
CA VAL A 100 1.07 -11.23 -18.21
C VAL A 100 0.57 -10.85 -19.59
N THR A 101 0.89 -9.63 -20.05
CA THR A 101 0.57 -9.21 -21.41
C THR A 101 1.56 -9.81 -22.39
N THR A 102 1.17 -10.88 -23.08
CA THR A 102 1.94 -11.44 -24.19
C THR A 102 1.73 -10.58 -25.43
N ARG A 103 2.73 -9.76 -25.80
CA ARG A 103 2.73 -9.09 -27.11
C ARG A 103 3.08 -10.12 -28.18
N VAL A 104 2.06 -10.75 -28.79
CA VAL A 104 2.26 -11.56 -30.00
C VAL A 104 2.65 -10.60 -31.12
N ARG A 105 3.92 -10.61 -31.54
CA ARG A 105 4.33 -9.95 -32.78
C ARG A 105 3.74 -10.75 -33.93
N MET A 106 2.61 -10.31 -34.47
CA MET A 106 2.11 -10.82 -35.74
C MET A 106 3.09 -10.34 -36.82
N GLY A 107 4.01 -11.23 -37.20
CA GLY A 107 5.00 -10.96 -38.24
C GLY A 107 4.28 -10.64 -39.55
N ARG A 108 4.74 -9.58 -40.22
CA ARG A 108 4.32 -9.19 -41.56
C ARG A 108 4.56 -10.38 -42.49
N MET A 109 3.49 -11.02 -43.01
CA MET A 109 3.62 -11.91 -44.16
C MET A 109 4.08 -11.03 -45.33
N GLY A 110 5.35 -11.14 -45.69
CA GLY A 110 5.90 -10.53 -46.89
C GLY A 110 5.37 -11.26 -48.13
N GLY A 111 4.83 -10.50 -49.06
CA GLY A 111 4.66 -10.86 -50.46
C GLY A 111 5.49 -9.92 -51.31
#